data_AF-A0A1T4W386-F1
#
_entry.id   AF-A0A1T4W386-F1
#
_cell.length_a   1.000
_cell.length_b   1.000
_cell.length_c   1.000
_cell.angle_alpha   90.00
_cell.angle_beta   90.00
_cell.angle_gamma   90.00
#
_symmetry.space_group_name_H-M   'P 1'
#
loop_
_entity.id
_entity.type
_entity.pdbx_description
1 polymer ?
#
loop_
_entity_poly.entity_id
_entity_poly.type
_entity_poly.pdbx_seq_one_letter_code
_entity_poly.pdbx_strand_id
1 'polypeptide(L)'
;MQLPKEFRDAHAACMFMHDVMVEFLRSGEKNSAFRHEFSFGEHEIKSLEGEINILDWLEKKQKHDERSLVIRTVVLPAVLSDMLHCIYEALTAAEKGKMSVAFMLLRKPIQESLYLLEAMVIDENDFVEKLSLDPMFLRPKNGGGPEGHAKRINTVLNRIGLEGVMSPEYLGELRYNKSSFDSFDRVCNQATHLFTEHKAIKTELLNINFIFSGPEQVYTQQRYLYTRLPYVLYYTYFLFEYIASIVTPTEPEYLTNINRRIVALFLIAYMQIEDDFMTDYMEHLAVVFCGNLGLEVEDSVDIDSLLNELVRISETGELSS
;
A
#
# COMPACT_ATOMS: atom_id res chain seq x y z
N MET A 1 10.15 -21.89 -12.18
CA MET A 1 9.54 -22.48 -10.97
C MET A 1 8.08 -22.06 -10.98
N GLN A 2 7.13 -22.95 -10.68
CA GLN A 2 5.74 -22.56 -10.52
C GLN A 2 5.52 -22.05 -9.10
N LEU A 3 4.65 -21.06 -8.92
CA LEU A 3 4.23 -20.60 -7.59
C LEU A 3 3.57 -21.77 -6.82
N PRO A 4 4.04 -22.08 -5.60
CA PRO A 4 3.40 -23.04 -4.70
C PRO A 4 1.91 -22.74 -4.53
N LYS A 5 1.09 -23.78 -4.32
CA LYS A 5 -0.38 -23.66 -4.33
C LYS A 5 -0.88 -22.78 -3.18
N GLU A 6 -0.29 -22.97 -2.01
CA GLU A 6 -0.53 -22.23 -0.77
C GLU A 6 -0.34 -20.71 -0.91
N PHE A 7 0.43 -20.24 -1.90
CA PHE A 7 0.66 -18.81 -2.11
C PHE A 7 -0.19 -18.21 -3.22
N ARG A 8 -0.99 -19.01 -3.94
CA ARG A 8 -1.78 -18.53 -5.09
C ARG A 8 -2.87 -17.57 -4.66
N ASP A 9 -3.57 -17.87 -3.57
CA ASP A 9 -4.66 -17.02 -3.10
C ASP A 9 -4.14 -15.71 -2.51
N ALA A 10 -3.01 -15.74 -1.80
CA ALA A 10 -2.33 -14.53 -1.36
C ALA A 10 -1.83 -13.67 -2.54
N HIS A 11 -1.31 -14.31 -3.59
CA HIS A 11 -0.96 -13.61 -4.82
C HIS A 11 -2.18 -12.98 -5.49
N ALA A 12 -3.30 -13.71 -5.59
CA ALA A 12 -4.54 -13.22 -6.15
C ALA A 12 -5.11 -12.04 -5.34
N ALA A 13 -5.07 -12.10 -4.01
CA ALA A 13 -5.47 -11.01 -3.14
C ALA A 13 -4.63 -9.73 -3.38
N CYS A 14 -3.30 -9.88 -3.49
CA CYS A 14 -2.40 -8.78 -3.83
C CYS A 14 -2.71 -8.19 -5.22
N MET A 15 -2.92 -9.03 -6.22
CA MET A 15 -3.27 -8.60 -7.58
C MET A 15 -4.62 -7.90 -7.62
N PHE A 16 -5.61 -8.39 -6.87
CA PHE A 16 -6.92 -7.75 -6.79
C PHE A 16 -6.86 -6.34 -6.20
N MET A 17 -6.17 -6.16 -5.06
CA MET A 17 -5.97 -4.82 -4.48
C MET A 17 -5.22 -3.88 -5.43
N HIS A 18 -4.23 -4.40 -6.16
CA HIS A 18 -3.54 -3.67 -7.21
C HIS A 18 -4.51 -3.22 -8.32
N ASP A 19 -5.30 -4.15 -8.85
CA ASP A 19 -6.18 -3.91 -10.00
C ASP A 19 -7.30 -2.92 -9.67
N VAL A 20 -7.81 -2.92 -8.43
CA VAL A 20 -8.74 -1.90 -7.92
C VAL A 20 -8.12 -0.49 -8.02
N MET A 21 -6.88 -0.33 -7.57
CA MET A 21 -6.18 0.97 -7.64
C MET A 21 -5.84 1.38 -9.08
N VAL A 22 -5.55 0.41 -9.96
CA VAL A 22 -5.38 0.66 -11.41
C VAL A 22 -6.69 1.12 -12.04
N GLU A 23 -7.82 0.51 -11.67
CA GLU A 23 -9.13 0.89 -12.20
C GLU A 23 -9.48 2.34 -11.86
N PHE A 24 -9.13 2.79 -10.66
CA PHE A 24 -9.28 4.20 -10.29
C PHE A 24 -8.50 5.12 -11.24
N LEU A 25 -7.23 4.82 -11.53
CA LEU A 25 -6.44 5.62 -12.47
C LEU A 25 -7.05 5.62 -13.88
N ARG A 26 -7.39 4.43 -14.38
CA ARG A 26 -7.94 4.25 -15.73
C ARG A 26 -9.28 4.95 -15.90
N SER A 27 -10.18 4.78 -14.94
CA SER A 27 -11.50 5.40 -14.96
C SER A 27 -11.41 6.90 -14.70
N GLY A 28 -10.52 7.34 -13.81
CA GLY A 28 -10.26 8.74 -13.52
C GLY A 28 -9.74 9.51 -14.74
N GLU A 29 -8.77 8.95 -15.48
CA GLU A 29 -8.29 9.54 -16.73
C GLU A 29 -9.39 9.58 -17.80
N LYS A 30 -10.10 8.46 -18.00
CA LYS A 30 -11.17 8.37 -19.01
C LYS A 30 -12.29 9.38 -18.77
N ASN A 31 -12.63 9.64 -17.50
CA ASN A 31 -13.71 10.55 -17.13
C ASN A 31 -13.22 11.96 -16.77
N SER A 32 -11.93 12.26 -16.97
CA SER A 32 -11.32 13.55 -16.60
C SER A 32 -11.52 13.93 -15.13
N ALA A 33 -11.55 12.94 -14.24
CA ALA A 33 -11.78 13.11 -12.80
C ALA A 33 -10.66 13.91 -12.10
N PHE A 34 -9.45 13.90 -12.68
CA PHE A 34 -8.30 14.67 -12.21
C PHE A 34 -8.26 16.12 -12.75
N ARG A 35 -9.36 16.61 -13.34
CA ARG A 35 -9.49 17.99 -13.79
C ARG A 35 -10.41 18.75 -12.84
N HIS A 36 -9.89 19.81 -12.25
CA HIS A 36 -10.66 20.73 -11.41
C HIS A 36 -10.87 22.06 -12.10
N GLU A 37 -12.07 22.62 -11.95
CA GLU A 37 -12.43 23.94 -12.42
C GLU A 37 -12.68 24.86 -11.23
N PHE A 38 -12.00 26.00 -11.22
CA PHE A 38 -12.11 27.00 -10.17
C PHE A 38 -12.78 28.25 -10.73
N SER A 39 -13.65 28.87 -9.93
CA SER A 39 -14.30 30.13 -10.29
C SER A 39 -13.59 31.30 -9.62
N PHE A 40 -13.04 32.22 -10.42
CA PHE A 40 -12.37 33.43 -9.94
C PHE A 40 -13.09 34.68 -10.43
N GLY A 41 -12.90 35.80 -9.72
CA GLY A 41 -13.45 37.09 -10.14
C GLY A 41 -12.77 37.63 -11.41
N GLU A 42 -13.44 38.52 -12.15
CA GLU A 42 -12.92 39.05 -13.43
C GLU A 42 -11.53 39.71 -13.29
N HIS A 43 -11.27 40.38 -12.17
CA HIS A 43 -9.95 40.97 -11.87
C HIS A 43 -8.86 39.92 -11.63
N GLU A 44 -9.21 38.80 -11.00
CA GLU A 44 -8.28 37.69 -10.76
C GLU A 44 -7.94 37.00 -12.08
N ILE A 45 -8.95 36.74 -12.93
CA ILE A 45 -8.77 36.15 -14.26
C ILE A 45 -7.83 37.00 -15.12
N LYS A 46 -8.04 38.33 -15.18
CA LYS A 46 -7.14 39.24 -15.91
C LYS A 46 -5.70 39.19 -15.38
N SER A 47 -5.52 38.98 -14.07
CA SER A 47 -4.18 38.85 -13.49
C SER A 47 -3.49 37.52 -13.80
N LEU A 48 -4.24 36.50 -14.21
CA LEU A 48 -3.73 35.19 -14.60
C LEU A 48 -3.21 35.19 -16.05
N GLU A 49 -3.78 36.00 -16.93
CA GLU A 49 -3.41 36.07 -18.37
C GLU A 49 -1.92 36.41 -18.62
N GLY A 50 -1.22 36.97 -17.63
CA GLY A 50 0.20 37.33 -17.69
C GLY A 50 1.15 36.36 -16.99
N GLU A 51 0.66 35.28 -16.37
CA GLU A 51 1.48 34.36 -15.58
C GLU A 51 1.76 33.07 -16.34
N ILE A 52 2.99 32.55 -16.19
CA ILE A 52 3.43 31.32 -16.86
C ILE A 52 3.03 30.07 -16.05
N ASN A 53 2.94 30.21 -14.72
CA ASN A 53 2.70 29.09 -13.80
C ASN A 53 1.53 29.40 -12.87
N ILE A 54 0.47 28.60 -12.99
CA ILE A 54 -0.74 28.74 -12.18
C ILE A 54 -0.47 28.52 -10.69
N LEU A 55 0.48 27.65 -10.31
CA LEU A 55 0.80 27.40 -8.91
C LEU A 55 1.48 28.60 -8.25
N ASP A 56 2.33 29.31 -8.99
CA ASP A 56 2.98 30.53 -8.51
C ASP A 56 1.97 31.67 -8.38
N TRP A 57 1.00 31.74 -9.30
CA TRP A 57 -0.10 32.70 -9.21
C TRP A 57 -1.00 32.43 -8.00
N LEU A 58 -1.39 31.18 -7.77
CA LEU A 58 -2.21 30.80 -6.61
C LEU A 58 -1.51 31.16 -5.29
N GLU A 59 -0.19 30.92 -5.20
CA GLU A 59 0.62 31.30 -4.05
C GLU A 59 0.64 32.83 -3.84
N LYS A 60 0.93 33.62 -4.89
CA LYS A 60 0.93 35.09 -4.83
C LYS A 60 -0.43 35.68 -4.40
N LYS A 61 -1.52 35.00 -4.73
CA LYS A 61 -2.90 35.40 -4.39
C LYS A 61 -3.41 34.78 -3.09
N GLN A 62 -2.58 34.04 -2.35
CA GLN A 62 -2.95 33.38 -1.08
C GLN A 62 -4.12 32.40 -1.24
N LYS A 63 -4.23 31.76 -2.42
CA LYS A 63 -5.22 30.74 -2.76
C LYS A 63 -4.69 29.35 -2.38
N HIS A 64 -4.42 29.17 -1.09
CA HIS A 64 -3.72 27.98 -0.59
C HIS A 64 -4.52 26.69 -0.77
N ASP A 65 -5.84 26.75 -0.61
CA ASP A 65 -6.72 25.57 -0.76
C ASP A 65 -6.75 25.09 -2.21
N GLU A 66 -6.93 25.99 -3.18
CA GLU A 66 -6.92 25.66 -4.60
C GLU A 66 -5.54 25.16 -5.03
N ARG A 67 -4.46 25.78 -4.53
CA ARG A 67 -3.08 25.36 -4.79
C ARG A 67 -2.83 23.95 -4.28
N SER A 68 -3.29 23.65 -3.06
CA SER A 68 -3.20 22.34 -2.45
C SER A 68 -3.94 21.28 -3.28
N LEU A 69 -5.19 21.57 -3.67
CA LEU A 69 -5.98 20.67 -4.48
C LEU A 69 -5.33 20.37 -5.84
N VAL A 70 -4.83 21.39 -6.55
CA VAL A 70 -4.15 21.20 -7.84
C VAL A 70 -2.92 20.31 -7.68
N ILE A 71 -2.06 20.58 -6.70
CA ILE A 71 -0.85 19.80 -6.47
C ILE A 71 -1.22 18.35 -6.15
N ARG A 72 -2.17 18.11 -5.25
CA ARG A 72 -2.57 16.76 -4.85
C ARG A 72 -3.21 15.97 -6.00
N THR A 73 -3.96 16.64 -6.86
CA THR A 73 -4.61 16.03 -8.03
C THR A 73 -3.62 15.60 -9.11
N VAL A 74 -2.46 16.26 -9.19
CA VAL A 74 -1.37 15.86 -10.09
C VAL A 74 -0.48 14.80 -9.44
N VAL A 75 -0.14 14.99 -8.16
CA VAL A 75 0.80 14.11 -7.46
C VAL A 75 0.20 12.73 -7.21
N LEU A 76 -1.05 12.64 -6.76
CA LEU A 76 -1.69 11.35 -6.45
C LEU A 76 -1.63 10.37 -7.63
N PRO A 77 -2.20 10.67 -8.82
CA PRO A 77 -2.19 9.72 -9.92
C PRO A 77 -0.78 9.40 -10.42
N ALA A 78 0.15 10.37 -10.39
CA ALA A 78 1.53 10.14 -10.81
C ALA A 78 2.29 9.19 -9.87
N VAL A 79 2.20 9.41 -8.56
CA VAL A 79 2.85 8.55 -7.55
C VAL A 79 2.20 7.17 -7.51
N LEU A 80 0.87 7.12 -7.60
CA LEU A 80 0.12 5.87 -7.61
C LEU A 80 0.45 5.03 -8.85
N SER A 81 0.49 5.64 -10.04
CA SER A 81 0.86 4.96 -11.30
C SER A 81 2.25 4.32 -11.22
N ASP A 82 3.28 5.09 -10.80
CA ASP A 82 4.64 4.57 -10.63
C ASP A 82 4.71 3.45 -9.58
N MET A 83 3.99 3.60 -8.47
CA MET A 83 3.91 2.61 -7.40
C MET A 83 3.28 1.29 -7.90
N LEU A 84 2.16 1.36 -8.61
CA LEU A 84 1.42 0.20 -9.10
C LEU A 84 2.20 -0.54 -10.19
N HIS A 85 2.89 0.16 -11.10
CA HIS A 85 3.79 -0.48 -12.05
C HIS A 85 4.87 -1.31 -11.35
N CYS A 86 5.48 -0.77 -10.29
CA CYS A 86 6.48 -1.51 -9.50
C CYS A 86 5.87 -2.71 -8.79
N ILE A 87 4.66 -2.58 -8.21
CA ILE A 87 3.95 -3.68 -7.52
C ILE A 87 3.58 -4.79 -8.52
N TYR A 88 3.00 -4.45 -9.67
CA TYR A 88 2.62 -5.42 -10.71
C TYR A 88 3.82 -6.24 -11.19
N GLU A 89 4.91 -5.55 -11.54
CA GLU A 89 6.12 -6.22 -12.01
C GLU A 89 6.76 -7.05 -10.89
N ALA A 90 6.67 -6.62 -9.64
CA ALA A 90 7.14 -7.40 -8.51
C ALA A 90 6.33 -8.68 -8.28
N LEU A 91 5.00 -8.59 -8.32
CA LEU A 91 4.10 -9.75 -8.18
C LEU A 91 4.33 -10.74 -9.32
N THR A 92 4.42 -10.24 -10.56
CA THR A 92 4.71 -11.05 -11.75
C THR A 92 6.09 -11.72 -11.68
N ALA A 93 7.10 -11.02 -11.16
CA ALA A 93 8.42 -11.58 -10.93
C ALA A 93 8.40 -12.65 -9.83
N ALA A 94 7.69 -12.40 -8.73
CA ALA A 94 7.56 -13.33 -7.61
C ALA A 94 6.84 -14.63 -8.00
N GLU A 95 5.77 -14.54 -8.80
CA GLU A 95 5.08 -15.72 -9.36
C GLU A 95 6.03 -16.63 -10.14
N LYS A 96 6.96 -16.02 -10.90
CA LYS A 96 7.98 -16.73 -11.69
C LYS A 96 9.19 -17.21 -10.85
N GLY A 97 9.18 -16.95 -9.54
CA GLY A 97 10.28 -17.27 -8.61
C GLY A 97 11.47 -16.31 -8.69
N LYS A 98 11.34 -15.16 -9.35
CA LYS A 98 12.41 -14.16 -9.50
C LYS A 98 12.41 -13.19 -8.32
N MET A 99 12.65 -13.71 -7.12
CA MET A 99 12.46 -12.96 -5.87
C MET A 99 13.41 -11.77 -5.69
N SER A 100 14.65 -11.85 -6.19
CA SER A 100 15.55 -10.69 -6.22
C SER A 100 14.96 -9.52 -6.99
N VAL A 101 14.37 -9.77 -8.16
CA VAL A 101 13.70 -8.72 -8.95
C VAL A 101 12.46 -8.21 -8.22
N ALA A 102 11.65 -9.11 -7.66
CA ALA A 102 10.45 -8.74 -6.92
C ALA A 102 10.75 -7.79 -5.75
N PHE A 103 11.69 -8.14 -4.88
CA PHE A 103 12.04 -7.31 -3.72
C PHE A 103 12.78 -6.03 -4.10
N MET A 104 13.58 -6.01 -5.18
CA MET A 104 14.14 -4.75 -5.70
C MET A 104 13.04 -3.75 -6.08
N LEU A 105 12.00 -4.24 -6.77
CA LEU A 105 10.88 -3.41 -7.22
C LEU A 105 9.99 -2.95 -6.07
N LEU A 106 9.73 -3.80 -5.07
CA LEU A 106 8.88 -3.46 -3.91
C LEU A 106 9.48 -2.43 -2.96
N ARG A 107 10.81 -2.26 -2.99
CA ARG A 107 11.52 -1.30 -2.11
C ARG A 107 10.93 0.10 -2.19
N LYS A 108 10.76 0.63 -3.40
CA LYS A 108 10.28 2.01 -3.62
C LYS A 108 8.81 2.19 -3.19
N PRO A 109 7.85 1.35 -3.64
CA PRO A 109 6.46 1.37 -3.15
C PRO A 109 6.33 1.37 -1.63
N ILE A 110 6.95 0.39 -0.98
CA ILE A 110 6.73 0.12 0.44
C ILE A 110 7.41 1.16 1.35
N GLN A 111 8.58 1.64 0.96
CA GLN A 111 9.38 2.52 1.82
C GLN A 111 9.22 4.00 1.47
N GLU A 112 9.17 4.34 0.18
CA GLU A 112 9.24 5.73 -0.30
C GLU A 112 7.87 6.25 -0.73
N SER A 113 7.15 5.53 -1.61
CA SER A 113 5.85 5.97 -2.10
C SER A 113 4.81 6.08 -0.98
N LEU A 114 4.70 5.06 -0.12
CA LEU A 114 3.81 5.11 1.03
C LEU A 114 4.16 6.25 2.00
N TYR A 115 5.44 6.51 2.27
CA TYR A 115 5.84 7.62 3.14
C TYR A 115 5.39 8.98 2.61
N LEU A 116 5.46 9.15 1.29
CA LEU A 116 5.01 10.35 0.59
C LEU A 116 3.49 10.51 0.68
N LEU A 117 2.73 9.44 0.40
CA LEU A 117 1.26 9.45 0.50
C LEU A 117 0.77 9.71 1.93
N GLU A 118 1.45 9.16 2.93
CA GLU A 118 1.18 9.48 4.35
C GLU A 118 1.35 10.96 4.65
N ALA A 119 2.28 11.66 3.98
CA ALA A 119 2.50 13.09 4.20
C ALA A 119 1.27 13.88 3.77
N MET A 120 0.70 13.50 2.62
CA MET A 120 -0.53 14.11 2.10
C MET A 120 -1.72 13.92 3.04
N VAL A 121 -1.78 12.80 3.78
CA VAL A 121 -2.87 12.52 4.73
C VAL A 121 -2.69 13.23 6.06
N ILE A 122 -1.45 13.34 6.55
CA ILE A 122 -1.17 13.94 7.86
C ILE A 122 -1.41 15.45 7.85
N ASP A 123 -0.89 16.14 6.85
CA ASP A 123 -1.07 17.58 6.73
C ASP A 123 -0.86 17.99 5.26
N GLU A 124 -1.95 18.33 4.59
CA GLU A 124 -1.95 18.68 3.18
C GLU A 124 -1.18 19.97 2.88
N ASN A 125 -1.23 20.94 3.80
CA ASN A 125 -0.59 22.23 3.61
C ASN A 125 0.92 22.12 3.85
N ASP A 126 1.33 21.45 4.92
CA ASP A 126 2.74 21.14 5.19
C ASP A 126 3.35 20.25 4.08
N PHE A 127 2.57 19.30 3.55
CA PHE A 127 2.99 18.52 2.39
C PHE A 127 3.28 19.39 1.17
N VAL A 128 2.33 20.27 0.81
CA VAL A 128 2.45 21.17 -0.34
C VAL A 128 3.63 22.13 -0.15
N GLU A 129 3.79 22.71 1.03
CA GLU A 129 4.89 23.58 1.38
C GLU A 129 6.24 22.86 1.20
N LYS A 130 6.40 21.68 1.81
CA LYS A 130 7.63 20.88 1.70
C LYS A 130 7.92 20.47 0.26
N LEU A 131 6.92 20.02 -0.50
CA LEU A 131 7.10 19.65 -1.89
C LEU A 131 7.55 20.85 -2.74
N SER A 132 7.13 22.06 -2.38
CA SER A 132 7.43 23.28 -3.13
C SER A 132 8.79 23.88 -2.78
N LEU A 133 9.18 23.83 -1.50
CA LEU A 133 10.38 24.51 -0.99
C LEU A 133 11.58 23.56 -0.88
N ASP A 134 11.39 22.38 -0.33
CA ASP A 134 12.45 21.36 -0.20
C ASP A 134 11.86 19.94 -0.10
N PRO A 135 11.69 19.26 -1.25
CA PRO A 135 11.20 17.88 -1.31
C PRO A 135 12.05 16.89 -0.50
N MET A 136 13.28 17.25 -0.12
CA MET A 136 14.15 16.37 0.66
C MET A 136 13.61 16.06 2.06
N PHE A 137 12.69 16.89 2.58
CA PHE A 137 11.95 16.62 3.82
C PHE A 137 10.96 15.47 3.69
N LEU A 138 10.49 15.17 2.48
CA LEU A 138 9.53 14.08 2.19
C LEU A 138 10.23 12.72 1.97
N ARG A 139 11.44 12.54 2.53
CA ARG A 139 12.16 11.26 2.50
C ARG A 139 11.96 10.46 3.79
N PRO A 140 11.85 9.12 3.70
CA PRO A 140 11.65 8.27 4.89
C PRO A 140 12.71 8.43 5.96
N LYS A 141 13.96 8.73 5.58
CA LYS A 141 15.06 8.96 6.54
C LYS A 141 14.78 10.07 7.56
N ASN A 142 13.85 10.98 7.28
CA ASN A 142 13.46 12.05 8.19
C ASN A 142 12.36 11.62 9.17
N GLY A 143 11.84 10.40 9.05
CA GLY A 143 10.76 9.85 9.87
C GLY A 143 11.17 9.41 11.26
N GLY A 144 12.43 9.58 11.68
CA GLY A 144 12.86 9.29 13.05
C GLY A 144 13.06 7.80 13.37
N GLY A 145 13.34 6.98 12.35
CA GLY A 145 13.52 5.53 12.53
C GLY A 145 12.19 4.80 12.82
N PRO A 146 12.22 3.51 13.21
CA PRO A 146 11.01 2.71 13.36
C PRO A 146 9.97 3.30 14.31
N GLU A 147 10.39 3.88 15.44
CA GLU A 147 9.48 4.50 16.42
C GLU A 147 8.82 5.77 15.87
N GLY A 148 9.59 6.63 15.18
CA GLY A 148 9.04 7.83 14.56
C GLY A 148 8.10 7.49 13.39
N HIS A 149 8.41 6.45 12.62
CA HIS A 149 7.50 5.92 11.61
C HIS A 149 6.22 5.35 12.21
N ALA A 150 6.29 4.61 13.32
CA ALA A 150 5.11 4.11 14.02
C ALA A 150 4.19 5.26 14.49
N LYS A 151 4.75 6.31 15.11
CA LYS A 151 3.97 7.50 15.50
C LYS A 151 3.28 8.17 14.31
N ARG A 152 4.00 8.27 13.19
CA ARG A 152 3.47 8.83 11.94
C ARG A 152 2.32 7.98 11.38
N ILE A 153 2.52 6.66 11.32
CA ILE A 153 1.52 5.70 10.84
C ILE A 153 0.30 5.71 11.76
N ASN A 154 0.47 5.83 13.07
CA ASN A 154 -0.65 5.94 14.01
C ASN A 154 -1.56 7.13 13.68
N THR A 155 -0.98 8.31 13.42
CA THR A 155 -1.75 9.48 12.97
C THR A 155 -2.52 9.20 11.68
N VAL A 156 -1.94 8.44 10.76
CA VAL A 156 -2.56 8.07 9.48
C VAL A 156 -3.70 7.07 9.71
N LEU A 157 -3.50 6.01 10.48
CA LEU A 157 -4.52 5.00 10.80
C LEU A 157 -5.76 5.65 11.42
N ASN A 158 -5.57 6.62 12.31
CA ASN A 158 -6.68 7.35 12.93
C ASN A 158 -7.46 8.20 11.91
N ARG A 159 -6.79 8.73 10.87
CA ARG A 159 -7.46 9.51 9.81
C ARG A 159 -8.18 8.64 8.80
N ILE A 160 -7.62 7.49 8.46
CA ILE A 160 -8.18 6.58 7.44
C ILE A 160 -9.13 5.53 8.02
N GLY A 161 -9.43 5.58 9.32
CA GLY A 161 -10.39 4.69 9.97
C GLY A 161 -9.90 3.27 10.22
N LEU A 162 -8.59 3.07 10.35
CA LEU A 162 -7.96 1.77 10.62
C LEU A 162 -7.34 1.68 12.03
N GLU A 163 -7.67 2.61 12.92
CA GLU A 163 -7.31 2.54 14.34
C GLU A 163 -7.87 1.27 14.97
N GLY A 164 -7.02 0.51 15.68
CA GLY A 164 -7.39 -0.76 16.29
C GLY A 164 -7.58 -1.92 15.29
N VAL A 165 -7.55 -1.68 13.98
CA VAL A 165 -7.58 -2.73 12.93
C VAL A 165 -6.17 -3.15 12.57
N MET A 166 -5.26 -2.19 12.42
CA MET A 166 -3.86 -2.42 12.07
C MET A 166 -2.92 -1.85 13.15
N SER A 167 -1.74 -2.45 13.31
CA SER A 167 -0.75 -1.98 14.27
C SER A 167 0.21 -0.98 13.61
N PRO A 168 0.31 0.26 14.12
CA PRO A 168 1.29 1.23 13.64
C PRO A 168 2.73 0.78 13.94
N GLU A 169 2.97 0.11 15.08
CA GLU A 169 4.27 -0.43 15.45
C GLU A 169 4.71 -1.49 14.45
N TYR A 170 3.82 -2.42 14.12
CA TYR A 170 4.12 -3.49 13.17
C TYR A 170 4.34 -2.95 11.75
N LEU A 171 3.51 -2.03 11.26
CA LEU A 171 3.74 -1.39 9.96
C LEU A 171 5.08 -0.63 9.94
N GLY A 172 5.46 0.04 11.03
CA GLY A 172 6.75 0.70 11.18
C GLY A 172 7.93 -0.29 11.15
N GLU A 173 7.81 -1.42 11.86
CA GLU A 173 8.80 -2.49 11.87
C GLU A 173 8.96 -3.14 10.48
N LEU A 174 7.84 -3.59 9.92
CA LEU A 174 7.71 -4.27 8.64
C LEU A 174 8.30 -3.45 7.50
N ARG A 175 8.27 -2.11 7.58
CA ARG A 175 8.75 -1.23 6.49
C ARG A 175 10.14 -0.66 6.71
N TYR A 176 10.52 -0.37 7.96
CA TYR A 176 11.68 0.48 8.24
C TYR A 176 12.68 -0.10 9.25
N ASN A 177 12.38 -1.20 9.94
CA ASN A 177 13.31 -1.78 10.91
C ASN A 177 14.26 -2.82 10.29
N LYS A 178 15.39 -2.36 9.73
CA LYS A 178 16.44 -3.24 9.17
C LYS A 178 16.92 -4.37 10.09
N SER A 179 16.79 -4.21 11.40
CA SER A 179 17.21 -5.21 12.39
C SER A 179 16.17 -6.30 12.63
N SER A 180 14.90 -6.03 12.31
CA SER A 180 13.85 -7.06 12.39
C SER A 180 14.01 -8.08 11.26
N PHE A 181 13.73 -9.34 11.59
CA PHE A 181 13.63 -10.40 10.59
C PHE A 181 12.41 -10.21 9.69
N ASP A 182 11.37 -9.57 10.21
CA ASP A 182 10.11 -9.37 9.51
C ASP A 182 10.09 -8.13 8.61
N SER A 183 11.23 -7.45 8.43
CA SER A 183 11.27 -6.16 7.74
C SER A 183 11.56 -6.27 6.24
N PHE A 184 10.72 -5.63 5.43
CA PHE A 184 10.96 -5.38 4.02
C PHE A 184 12.24 -4.57 3.80
N ASP A 185 12.64 -3.69 4.73
CA ASP A 185 13.93 -2.99 4.59
C ASP A 185 15.08 -4.00 4.52
N ARG A 186 15.03 -5.05 5.34
CA ARG A 186 16.05 -6.11 5.33
C ARG A 186 16.08 -6.85 4.00
N VAL A 187 14.97 -7.45 3.57
CA VAL A 187 14.94 -8.29 2.36
C VAL A 187 15.15 -7.48 1.08
N CYS A 188 14.61 -6.25 1.00
CA CYS A 188 14.79 -5.38 -0.16
C CYS A 188 16.23 -4.88 -0.29
N ASN A 189 16.92 -4.59 0.81
CA ASN A 189 18.35 -4.28 0.76
C ASN A 189 19.18 -5.47 0.29
N GLN A 190 18.87 -6.69 0.77
CA GLN A 190 19.56 -7.91 0.31
C GLN A 190 19.32 -8.18 -1.18
N ALA A 191 18.13 -7.88 -1.69
CA ALA A 191 17.83 -7.99 -3.11
C ALA A 191 18.54 -6.94 -3.98
N THR A 192 18.72 -5.72 -3.44
CA THR A 192 19.30 -4.58 -4.17
C THR A 192 20.83 -4.61 -4.23
N HIS A 193 21.47 -5.08 -3.16
CA HIS A 193 22.92 -5.06 -3.05
C HIS A 193 23.51 -6.47 -3.19
N LEU A 194 24.61 -6.59 -3.95
CA LEU A 194 25.36 -7.85 -4.08
C LEU A 194 25.94 -8.31 -2.74
N PHE A 195 26.44 -7.35 -1.96
CA PHE A 195 26.99 -7.55 -0.63
C PHE A 195 26.39 -6.53 0.33
N THR A 196 26.12 -6.96 1.54
CA THR A 196 25.55 -6.13 2.62
C THR A 196 26.43 -6.24 3.86
N GLU A 197 26.69 -5.11 4.52
CA GLU A 197 27.62 -5.03 5.67
C GLU A 197 26.91 -4.85 7.01
N HIS A 198 25.65 -4.43 6.99
CA HIS A 198 24.88 -4.20 8.21
C HIS A 198 24.72 -5.50 9.00
N LYS A 199 24.96 -5.47 10.31
CA LYS A 199 25.03 -6.65 11.19
C LYS A 199 23.85 -7.63 11.01
N ALA A 200 22.63 -7.11 10.85
CA ALA A 200 21.42 -7.92 10.71
C ALA A 200 21.27 -8.62 9.35
N ILE A 201 21.96 -8.15 8.31
CA ILE A 201 21.84 -8.63 6.93
C ILE A 201 23.19 -8.89 6.28
N LYS A 202 24.24 -9.08 7.09
CA LYS A 202 25.60 -9.21 6.56
C LYS A 202 25.69 -10.43 5.65
N THR A 203 26.21 -10.24 4.44
CA THR A 203 26.37 -11.36 3.50
C THR A 203 27.33 -12.40 4.08
N GLU A 204 26.92 -13.66 4.05
CA GLU A 204 27.72 -14.79 4.52
C GLU A 204 28.95 -15.03 3.64
N LEU A 205 29.98 -15.66 4.21
CA LEU A 205 31.16 -16.05 3.43
C LEU A 205 30.75 -16.97 2.28
N LEU A 206 31.33 -16.75 1.10
CA LEU A 206 31.03 -17.49 -0.14
C LEU A 206 29.58 -17.36 -0.63
N ASN A 207 28.84 -16.35 -0.17
CA ASN A 207 27.49 -16.05 -0.66
C ASN A 207 27.45 -14.68 -1.37
N ILE A 208 26.51 -14.50 -2.31
CA ILE A 208 26.21 -13.21 -2.96
C ILE A 208 24.71 -12.97 -2.86
N ASN A 209 24.25 -12.65 -1.64
CA ASN A 209 22.85 -12.42 -1.28
C ASN A 209 21.87 -13.29 -2.11
N PHE A 210 20.96 -12.68 -2.86
CA PHE A 210 19.92 -13.43 -3.54
C PHE A 210 20.36 -14.09 -4.86
N ILE A 211 21.58 -13.84 -5.35
CA ILE A 211 22.08 -14.43 -6.61
C ILE A 211 22.15 -15.95 -6.51
N PHE A 212 22.49 -16.49 -5.34
CA PHE A 212 22.57 -17.93 -5.13
C PHE A 212 21.30 -18.54 -4.53
N SER A 213 20.16 -17.84 -4.61
CA SER A 213 18.88 -18.40 -4.14
C SER A 213 18.51 -19.62 -4.98
N GLY A 214 18.55 -20.81 -4.37
CA GLY A 214 18.02 -22.04 -4.93
C GLY A 214 16.52 -22.22 -4.63
N PRO A 215 15.93 -23.36 -4.99
CA PRO A 215 14.50 -23.62 -4.82
C PRO A 215 13.98 -23.38 -3.38
N GLU A 216 14.72 -23.82 -2.36
CA GLU A 216 14.36 -23.63 -0.95
C GLU A 216 14.39 -22.15 -0.53
N GLN A 217 15.39 -21.40 -0.99
CA GLN A 217 15.47 -19.97 -0.72
C GLN A 217 14.33 -19.22 -1.43
N VAL A 218 14.02 -19.57 -2.67
CA VAL A 218 12.89 -18.97 -3.40
C VAL A 218 11.57 -19.27 -2.70
N TYR A 219 11.36 -20.50 -2.23
CA TYR A 219 10.18 -20.88 -1.46
C TYR A 219 10.04 -20.03 -0.19
N THR A 220 11.08 -19.95 0.64
CA THR A 220 11.07 -19.16 1.88
C THR A 220 10.90 -17.65 1.64
N GLN A 221 11.43 -17.14 0.52
CA GLN A 221 11.25 -15.77 0.06
C GLN A 221 9.81 -15.49 -0.42
N GLN A 222 9.21 -16.39 -1.19
CA GLN A 222 7.80 -16.30 -1.60
C GLN A 222 6.89 -16.37 -0.38
N ARG A 223 7.18 -17.29 0.54
CA ARG A 223 6.49 -17.41 1.83
C ARG A 223 6.52 -16.11 2.60
N TYR A 224 7.70 -15.51 2.77
CA TYR A 224 7.83 -14.19 3.40
C TYR A 224 7.00 -13.13 2.67
N LEU A 225 7.07 -13.08 1.34
CA LEU A 225 6.34 -12.08 0.57
C LEU A 225 4.83 -12.20 0.79
N TYR A 226 4.26 -13.39 0.58
CA TYR A 226 2.82 -13.58 0.53
C TYR A 226 2.14 -13.61 1.90
N THR A 227 2.90 -13.78 2.97
CA THR A 227 2.40 -13.66 4.34
C THR A 227 2.40 -12.21 4.84
N ARG A 228 3.24 -11.31 4.29
CA ARG A 228 3.39 -9.91 4.76
C ARG A 228 2.80 -8.88 3.80
N LEU A 229 2.93 -9.10 2.49
CA LEU A 229 2.52 -8.13 1.48
C LEU A 229 1.00 -7.84 1.49
N PRO A 230 0.08 -8.81 1.69
CA PRO A 230 -1.35 -8.52 1.75
C PRO A 230 -1.70 -7.47 2.82
N TYR A 231 -1.05 -7.55 3.99
CA TYR A 231 -1.23 -6.58 5.07
C TYR A 231 -0.78 -5.17 4.67
N VAL A 232 0.38 -5.05 4.03
CA VAL A 232 0.87 -3.74 3.54
C VAL A 232 -0.02 -3.20 2.42
N LEU A 233 -0.50 -4.05 1.51
CA LEU A 233 -1.38 -3.62 0.42
C LEU A 233 -2.77 -3.23 0.91
N TYR A 234 -3.29 -3.85 1.96
CA TYR A 234 -4.53 -3.43 2.59
C TYR A 234 -4.41 -2.02 3.17
N TYR A 235 -3.31 -1.74 3.90
CA TYR A 235 -2.99 -0.38 4.34
C TYR A 235 -2.83 0.60 3.17
N THR A 236 -2.15 0.17 2.10
CA THR A 236 -1.94 0.97 0.89
C THR A 236 -3.27 1.36 0.24
N TYR A 237 -4.20 0.40 0.13
CA TYR A 237 -5.53 0.60 -0.44
C TYR A 237 -6.32 1.65 0.34
N PHE A 238 -6.42 1.53 1.67
CA PHE A 238 -7.14 2.52 2.49
C PHE A 238 -6.48 3.90 2.50
N LEU A 239 -5.15 3.96 2.51
CA LEU A 239 -4.41 5.21 2.39
C LEU A 239 -4.73 5.91 1.06
N PHE A 240 -4.72 5.14 -0.02
CA PHE A 240 -5.10 5.60 -1.35
C PHE A 240 -6.54 6.10 -1.38
N GLU A 241 -7.51 5.29 -0.92
CA GLU A 241 -8.93 5.62 -0.94
C GLU A 241 -9.23 6.92 -0.19
N TYR A 242 -8.57 7.14 0.95
CA TYR A 242 -8.71 8.40 1.70
C TYR A 242 -8.21 9.61 0.91
N ILE A 243 -7.08 9.50 0.19
CA ILE A 243 -6.58 10.61 -0.61
C ILE A 243 -7.47 10.80 -1.85
N ALA A 244 -7.89 9.70 -2.46
CA ALA A 244 -8.75 9.67 -3.64
C ALA A 244 -10.11 10.31 -3.36
N SER A 245 -10.74 10.04 -2.22
CA SER A 245 -12.06 10.59 -1.88
C SER A 245 -12.09 12.12 -1.80
N ILE A 246 -10.93 12.76 -1.61
CA ILE A 246 -10.79 14.22 -1.59
C ILE A 246 -10.71 14.78 -3.01
N VAL A 247 -10.14 14.02 -3.95
CA VAL A 247 -9.99 14.43 -5.36
C VAL A 247 -11.26 14.08 -6.15
N THR A 248 -11.77 12.87 -5.99
CA THR A 248 -12.95 12.35 -6.69
C THR A 248 -13.72 11.43 -5.76
N PRO A 249 -14.85 11.88 -5.20
CA PRO A 249 -15.68 11.04 -4.34
C PRO A 249 -16.19 9.78 -5.07
N THR A 250 -16.11 8.64 -4.39
CA THR A 250 -16.66 7.36 -4.85
C THR A 250 -17.86 6.99 -3.98
N GLU A 251 -18.86 6.34 -4.58
CA GLU A 251 -20.07 5.91 -3.87
C GLU A 251 -19.73 4.95 -2.69
N PRO A 252 -20.24 5.20 -1.47
CA PRO A 252 -19.91 4.37 -0.29
C PRO A 252 -20.27 2.88 -0.44
N GLU A 253 -21.33 2.58 -1.19
CA GLU A 253 -21.76 1.21 -1.47
C GLU A 253 -20.73 0.45 -2.30
N TYR A 254 -20.13 1.10 -3.30
CA TYR A 254 -19.06 0.53 -4.10
C TYR A 254 -17.83 0.24 -3.24
N LEU A 255 -17.41 1.21 -2.42
CA LEU A 255 -16.27 1.05 -1.51
C LEU A 255 -16.48 -0.11 -0.53
N THR A 256 -17.69 -0.22 0.01
CA THR A 256 -18.07 -1.33 0.91
C THR A 256 -18.02 -2.67 0.19
N ASN A 257 -18.53 -2.75 -1.04
CA ASN A 257 -18.49 -3.96 -1.85
C ASN A 257 -17.04 -4.40 -2.13
N ILE A 258 -16.19 -3.47 -2.60
CA ILE A 258 -14.77 -3.75 -2.86
C ILE A 258 -14.06 -4.19 -1.58
N ASN A 259 -14.31 -3.52 -0.46
CA ASN A 259 -13.68 -3.90 0.81
C ASN A 259 -14.08 -5.32 1.24
N ARG A 260 -15.37 -5.71 1.11
CA ARG A 260 -15.80 -7.09 1.41
C ARG A 260 -15.07 -8.12 0.56
N ARG A 261 -14.84 -7.81 -0.73
CA ARG A 261 -14.10 -8.69 -1.64
C ARG A 261 -12.63 -8.82 -1.24
N ILE A 262 -11.97 -7.71 -0.90
CA ILE A 262 -10.59 -7.71 -0.40
C ILE A 262 -10.48 -8.54 0.88
N VAL A 263 -11.37 -8.30 1.84
CA VAL A 263 -11.46 -9.00 3.12
C VAL A 263 -11.66 -10.50 2.91
N ALA A 264 -12.58 -10.90 2.03
CA ALA A 264 -12.79 -12.31 1.71
C ALA A 264 -11.57 -12.96 1.05
N LEU A 265 -10.94 -12.31 0.07
CA LEU A 265 -9.71 -12.80 -0.56
C LEU A 265 -8.55 -12.95 0.43
N PHE A 266 -8.43 -12.01 1.38
CA PHE A 266 -7.45 -12.09 2.45
C PHE A 266 -7.70 -13.30 3.34
N LEU A 267 -8.95 -13.56 3.74
CA LEU A 267 -9.29 -14.71 4.57
C LEU A 267 -9.06 -16.04 3.85
N ILE A 268 -9.40 -16.14 2.56
CA ILE A 268 -9.09 -17.32 1.74
C ILE A 268 -7.58 -17.56 1.74
N ALA A 269 -6.78 -16.51 1.47
CA ALA A 269 -5.33 -16.60 1.48
C ALA A 269 -4.77 -17.00 2.85
N TYR A 270 -5.33 -16.45 3.93
CA TYR A 270 -4.95 -16.75 5.30
C TYR A 270 -5.16 -18.23 5.62
N MET A 271 -6.29 -18.81 5.21
CA MET A 271 -6.62 -20.23 5.45
C MET A 271 -5.69 -21.22 4.71
N GLN A 272 -4.94 -20.79 3.69
CA GLN A 272 -4.02 -21.65 2.94
C GLN A 272 -2.59 -21.68 3.51
N ILE A 273 -2.26 -20.76 4.42
CA ILE A 273 -0.91 -20.58 4.94
C ILE A 273 -0.78 -21.34 6.27
N GLU A 274 0.31 -22.08 6.44
CA GLU A 274 0.61 -22.81 7.68
C GLU A 274 0.86 -21.87 8.88
N ASP A 275 0.40 -22.28 10.06
CA ASP A 275 0.42 -21.50 11.32
C ASP A 275 1.82 -20.97 11.69
N ASP A 276 2.87 -21.75 11.45
CA ASP A 276 4.28 -21.41 11.75
C ASP A 276 4.77 -20.12 11.05
N PHE A 277 4.01 -19.61 10.08
CA PHE A 277 4.34 -18.41 9.31
C PHE A 277 3.45 -17.22 9.60
N MET A 278 2.39 -17.41 10.38
CA MET A 278 1.50 -16.33 10.79
C MET A 278 2.13 -15.50 11.90
N THR A 279 1.76 -14.22 11.92
CA THR A 279 2.07 -13.34 13.04
C THR A 279 0.76 -13.04 13.78
N ASP A 280 0.86 -12.73 15.07
CA ASP A 280 -0.29 -12.29 15.88
C ASP A 280 -1.05 -11.12 15.22
N TYR A 281 -0.36 -10.29 14.44
CA TYR A 281 -0.95 -9.18 13.69
C TYR A 281 -1.82 -9.63 12.51
N MET A 282 -1.43 -10.72 11.83
CA MET A 282 -2.23 -11.32 10.75
C MET A 282 -3.44 -12.03 11.31
N GLU A 283 -3.27 -12.76 12.41
CA GLU A 283 -4.37 -13.42 13.12
C GLU A 283 -5.39 -12.39 13.61
N HIS A 284 -4.92 -11.32 14.28
CA HIS A 284 -5.77 -10.22 14.69
C HIS A 284 -6.56 -9.62 13.50
N LEU A 285 -5.88 -9.36 12.37
CA LEU A 285 -6.55 -8.83 11.18
C LEU A 285 -7.59 -9.80 10.62
N ALA A 286 -7.29 -11.10 10.59
CA ALA A 286 -8.22 -12.14 10.16
C ALA A 286 -9.48 -12.18 11.06
N VAL A 287 -9.31 -12.06 12.39
CA VAL A 287 -10.43 -11.98 13.34
C VAL A 287 -11.31 -10.76 13.08
N VAL A 288 -10.70 -9.58 12.90
CA VAL A 288 -11.43 -8.35 12.54
C VAL A 288 -12.19 -8.52 11.22
N PHE A 289 -11.57 -9.20 10.25
CA PHE A 289 -12.14 -9.46 8.93
C PHE A 289 -13.33 -10.42 8.97
N CYS A 290 -13.27 -11.47 9.78
CA CYS A 290 -14.44 -12.32 10.06
C CYS A 290 -15.59 -11.49 10.64
N GLY A 291 -15.30 -10.63 11.62
CA GLY A 291 -16.29 -9.71 12.19
C GLY A 291 -16.92 -8.76 11.15
N ASN A 292 -16.10 -8.22 10.24
CA ASN A 292 -16.58 -7.34 9.16
C ASN A 292 -17.52 -8.04 8.17
N LEU A 293 -17.37 -9.35 7.97
CA LEU A 293 -18.23 -10.16 7.12
C LEU A 293 -19.39 -10.80 7.88
N GLY A 294 -19.47 -10.62 9.21
CA GLY A 294 -20.49 -11.27 10.04
C GLY A 294 -20.30 -12.79 10.15
N LEU A 295 -19.07 -13.28 9.98
CA LEU A 295 -18.74 -14.70 10.05
C LEU A 295 -18.48 -15.10 11.51
N GLU A 296 -19.19 -16.11 12.01
CA GLU A 296 -18.99 -16.65 13.35
C GLU A 296 -17.75 -17.57 13.36
N VAL A 297 -16.84 -17.30 14.30
CA VAL A 297 -15.65 -18.13 14.55
C VAL A 297 -15.98 -19.05 15.73
N GLU A 298 -16.61 -20.20 15.46
CA GLU A 298 -16.94 -21.21 16.47
C GLU A 298 -15.98 -22.40 16.44
N ASP A 299 -15.87 -23.15 17.55
CA ASP A 299 -14.97 -24.31 17.68
C ASP A 299 -15.26 -25.47 16.69
N SER A 300 -16.42 -25.44 16.00
CA SER A 300 -16.81 -26.44 14.99
C SER A 300 -17.26 -25.82 13.66
N VAL A 301 -16.48 -24.88 13.12
CA VAL A 301 -16.75 -24.33 11.78
C VAL A 301 -16.56 -25.40 10.71
N ASP A 302 -17.57 -25.58 9.86
CA ASP A 302 -17.44 -26.30 8.59
C ASP A 302 -16.56 -25.48 7.64
N ILE A 303 -15.28 -25.85 7.55
CA ILE A 303 -14.26 -25.16 6.75
C ILE A 303 -14.65 -25.10 5.27
N ASP A 304 -15.28 -26.15 4.73
CA ASP A 304 -15.68 -26.19 3.33
C ASP A 304 -16.85 -25.22 3.07
N SER A 305 -17.82 -25.16 3.99
CA SER A 305 -18.91 -24.18 3.92
C SER A 305 -18.39 -22.75 4.04
N LEU A 306 -17.48 -22.47 4.97
CA LEU A 306 -16.85 -21.16 5.13
C LEU A 306 -16.10 -20.74 3.87
N LEU A 307 -15.30 -21.64 3.29
CA LEU A 307 -14.54 -21.37 2.08
C LEU A 307 -15.46 -21.05 0.90
N ASN A 308 -16.54 -21.81 0.71
CA ASN A 308 -17.52 -21.55 -0.34
C ASN A 308 -18.18 -20.17 -0.19
N GLU A 309 -18.51 -19.77 1.05
CA GLU A 309 -19.08 -18.47 1.33
C GLU A 309 -18.08 -17.34 1.06
N LEU A 310 -16.83 -17.49 1.48
CA LEU A 310 -15.76 -16.53 1.19
C LEU A 310 -15.51 -16.39 -0.31
N VAL A 311 -15.53 -17.49 -1.07
CA VAL A 311 -15.41 -17.45 -2.54
C VAL A 311 -16.56 -16.64 -3.13
N ARG A 312 -17.80 -16.91 -2.71
CA ARG A 312 -18.98 -16.16 -3.16
C ARG A 312 -18.86 -14.66 -2.86
N ILE A 313 -18.43 -14.30 -1.64
CA ILE A 313 -18.20 -12.90 -1.25
C ILE A 313 -17.08 -12.29 -2.09
N SER A 314 -16.00 -13.01 -2.37
CA SER A 314 -14.88 -12.50 -3.19
C SER A 314 -15.29 -12.16 -4.63
N GLU A 315 -16.25 -12.90 -5.18
CA GLU A 315 -16.77 -12.71 -6.54
C GLU A 315 -17.83 -11.62 -6.62
N THR A 316 -18.73 -11.53 -5.63
CA THR A 316 -19.94 -10.69 -5.68
C THR A 316 -19.90 -9.47 -4.76
N GLY A 317 -19.16 -9.54 -3.65
CA GLY A 317 -19.19 -8.57 -2.55
C GLY A 317 -20.49 -8.56 -1.73
N GLU A 318 -21.38 -9.53 -1.95
CA GLU A 318 -22.66 -9.68 -1.25
C GLU A 318 -22.51 -10.59 -0.03
N LEU A 319 -23.09 -10.21 1.12
CA LEU A 319 -23.15 -11.07 2.30
C LEU A 319 -24.39 -11.98 2.22
N SER A 320 -24.32 -13.19 2.78
CA SER A 320 -25.51 -14.04 2.91
C SER A 320 -26.51 -13.37 3.84
N SER A 321 -27.76 -13.26 3.38
CA SER A 321 -28.88 -12.63 4.08
C SER A 321 -29.41 -13.43 5.25
#